data_AF-A0A537URH2-F1
#
_entry.id   AF-A0A537URH2-F1
#
_cell.length_a   1.000
_cell.length_b   1.000
_cell.length_c   1.000
_cell.angle_alpha   90.00
_cell.angle_beta   90.00
_cell.angle_gamma   90.00
#
_symmetry.space_group_name_H-M   'P 1'
#
loop_
_entity.id
_entity.type
_entity.pdbx_description
1 polymer ?
#
loop_
_entity_poly.entity_id
_entity_poly.type
_entity_poly.pdbx_seq_one_letter_code
_entity_poly.pdbx_strand_id
1 'polypeptide(L)' 'MNSLGVTVRNILAIVQIWRARARFRRDLAALSERELQDMGTCWSSIACEISKPFWRP' A
#
# COMPACT_ATOMS: atom_id res chain seq x y z
N MET A 1 -20.92 -25.39 -2.25
CA MET A 1 -19.77 -24.49 -1.97
C MET A 1 -19.77 -24.15 -0.49
N ASN A 2 -18.78 -24.58 0.28
CA ASN A 2 -18.76 -24.35 1.73
C ASN A 2 -18.48 -22.86 2.03
N SER A 3 -19.41 -22.20 2.74
CA SER A 3 -19.32 -20.80 3.17
C SER A 3 -17.97 -20.48 3.85
N LEU A 4 -17.44 -21.41 4.66
CA LEU A 4 -16.14 -21.29 5.30
C LEU A 4 -14.97 -21.08 4.31
N GLY A 5 -14.99 -21.77 3.17
CA GLY A 5 -13.92 -21.65 2.16
C GLY A 5 -13.91 -20.29 1.48
N VAL A 6 -15.09 -19.67 1.32
CA VAL A 6 -15.22 -18.31 0.76
C VAL A 6 -14.71 -17.27 1.76
N THR A 7 -15.07 -17.42 3.04
CA THR A 7 -14.60 -16.51 4.11
C THR A 7 -13.08 -16.52 4.24
N VAL A 8 -12.45 -17.71 4.27
CA VAL A 8 -10.98 -17.82 4.33
C VAL A 8 -10.32 -17.16 3.12
N ARG A 9 -10.85 -17.39 1.91
CA ARG A 9 -10.34 -16.75 0.69
C ARG A 9 -10.43 -15.22 0.76
N ASN A 10 -11.54 -14.69 1.26
CA ASN A 10 -11.74 -13.24 1.39
C ASN A 10 -10.78 -12.63 2.41
N ILE A 11 -10.58 -13.29 3.56
CA ILE A 11 -9.60 -12.85 4.57
C ILE A 11 -8.20 -12.85 3.98
N LEU A 12 -7.81 -13.92 3.27
CA LEU A 12 -6.52 -13.99 2.61
C LEU A 12 -6.35 -12.86 1.58
N ALA A 13 -7.38 -12.57 0.77
CA ALA A 13 -7.34 -11.47 -0.18
C ALA A 13 -7.12 -10.11 0.50
N ILE A 14 -7.79 -9.85 1.62
CA ILE A 14 -7.62 -8.62 2.42
C ILE A 14 -6.18 -8.51 2.94
N VAL A 15 -5.63 -9.61 3.48
CA VAL A 15 -4.25 -9.64 3.97
C VAL A 15 -3.25 -9.41 2.83
N GLN A 16 -3.48 -9.97 1.65
CA GLN A 16 -2.64 -9.72 0.47
C GLN A 16 -2.65 -8.24 0.07
N ILE A 17 -3.82 -7.59 0.09
CA ILE A 17 -3.95 -6.15 -0.18
C ILE A 17 -3.13 -5.33 0.82
N TRP A 18 -3.23 -5.66 2.12
CA TRP A 18 -2.46 -4.98 3.16
C TRP A 18 -0.96 -5.14 2.98
N ARG A 19 -0.50 -6.35 2.63
CA ARG A 19 0.92 -6.60 2.32
C ARG A 19 1.40 -5.81 1.10
N ALA A 20 0.58 -5.74 0.05
CA ALA A 20 0.89 -4.98 -1.16
C ALA A 20 1.02 -3.49 -0.85
N ARG A 21 0.09 -2.91 -0.08
CA ARG A 21 0.15 -1.50 0.36
C ARG A 21 1.38 -1.21 1.19
N ALA A 22 1.70 -2.08 2.14
CA ALA A 22 2.88 -1.91 2.98
C ALA A 22 4.18 -1.97 2.18
N ARG A 23 4.25 -2.82 1.13
CA ARG A 23 5.38 -2.84 0.20
C ARG A 23 5.44 -1.57 -0.63
N PHE A 24 4.34 -1.22 -1.29
CA PHE A 24 4.26 -0.01 -2.12
C PHE A 24 4.70 1.25 -1.37
N ARG A 25 4.26 1.44 -0.12
CA ARG A 25 4.66 2.60 0.70
C ARG A 25 6.14 2.58 1.09
N ARG A 26 6.74 1.40 1.29
CA ARG A 26 8.19 1.28 1.50
C ARG A 26 8.97 1.66 0.25
N ASP A 27 8.51 1.20 -0.90
CA ASP A 27 9.13 1.52 -2.19
C ASP A 27 9.03 3.03 -2.46
N LEU A 28 7.86 3.64 -2.18
CA LEU A 28 7.65 5.09 -2.25
C LEU A 28 8.60 5.88 -1.34
N ALA A 29 8.81 5.40 -0.11
CA ALA A 29 9.71 6.04 0.86
C ALA A 29 11.20 5.94 0.48
N ALA A 30 11.54 5.01 -0.43
CA ALA A 30 12.90 4.82 -0.92
C ALA A 30 13.22 5.70 -2.15
N LEU A 31 12.23 6.36 -2.75
CA LEU A 31 12.44 7.25 -3.89
C LEU A 31 13.20 8.50 -3.47
N SER A 32 14.07 8.98 -4.36
CA SER A 32 14.74 10.28 -4.23
C SER A 32 13.81 11.43 -4.62
N GLU A 33 14.12 12.64 -4.17
CA GLU A 33 13.37 13.84 -4.55
C GLU A 33 13.28 14.02 -6.08
N ARG A 34 14.33 13.66 -6.82
CA ARG A 34 14.34 13.76 -8.28
C ARG A 34 13.34 12.79 -8.92
N GLU A 35 13.30 11.55 -8.45
CA GLU A 35 12.33 10.56 -8.92
C GLU A 35 10.89 11.01 -8.60
N LEU A 36 10.66 11.62 -7.43
CA LEU A 36 9.37 12.19 -7.09
C LEU A 36 8.98 13.34 -8.03
N GLN A 37 9.92 14.24 -8.35
CA GLN A 37 9.69 15.33 -9.30
C GLN A 37 9.40 14.81 -10.72
N ASP A 38 10.11 13.78 -11.17
CA ASP A 38 9.88 13.15 -12.48
C ASP A 38 8.47 12.50 -12.55
N MET A 39 7.94 12.04 -11.41
CA MET A 39 6.56 11.55 -11.29
C MET A 39 5.51 12.67 -11.13
N GLY A 40 5.93 13.94 -11.08
CA GLY A 40 5.05 15.08 -10.86
C GLY A 40 4.46 15.16 -9.44
N THR A 41 5.13 14.58 -8.45
CA THR A 41 4.75 14.63 -7.03
C THR A 41 5.85 15.26 -6.19
N CYS A 42 5.62 15.41 -4.89
CA CYS A 42 6.57 16.01 -3.96
C CYS A 42 6.57 15.26 -2.62
N TRP A 43 7.65 15.43 -1.84
CA TRP A 43 7.80 14.78 -0.54
C TRP A 43 6.64 14.99 0.43
N SER A 44 6.00 16.15 0.45
CA SER A 44 4.89 16.40 1.40
C SER A 44 3.66 15.53 1.10
N SER A 45 3.36 15.32 -0.20
CA SER A 45 2.31 14.41 -0.64
C SER A 45 2.66 12.95 -0.30
N ILE A 46 3.90 12.55 -0.58
CA ILE A 46 4.40 11.20 -0.28
C ILE A 46 4.44 10.93 1.22
N ALA A 47 4.87 11.89 2.03
CA ALA A 47 4.91 11.79 3.49
C ALA A 47 3.51 11.49 4.07
N CYS A 48 2.47 12.15 3.54
CA CYS A 48 1.09 11.86 3.89
C CYS A 48 0.74 10.40 3.54
N GLU A 49 1.06 9.94 2.33
CA GLU A 49 0.74 8.58 1.87
C GLU A 49 1.48 7.47 2.63
N ILE A 50 2.78 7.63 2.90
CA ILE A 50 3.57 6.62 3.64
C ILE A 50 3.18 6.56 5.12
N SER A 51 2.65 7.66 5.69
CA SER A 51 2.18 7.71 7.08
C SER A 51 0.88 6.91 7.29
N LYS A 52 0.14 6.61 6.22
CA LYS A 52 -1.12 5.88 6.34
C LYS A 52 -0.89 4.47 6.90
N PRO A 53 -1.76 3.98 7.80
CA PRO A 53 -1.71 2.60 8.23
C PRO A 53 -2.06 1.63 7.08
N PHE A 54 -1.49 0.43 7.08
CA PHE A 54 -1.59 -0.53 5.96
C PHE A 54 -3.04 -0.92 5.59
N TRP A 55 -3.95 -0.87 6.56
CA TRP A 55 -5.36 -1.22 6.35
C TRP A 55 -6.17 -0.10 5.67
N ARG A 56 -5.67 1.14 5.69
CA ARG A 56 -6.33 2.26 5.01
C ARG A 56 -5.86 2.40 3.57
N PRO A 57 -6.77 2.69 2.62
CA PRO A 57 -6.41 3.15 1.28
C PRO A 57 -5.58 4.44 1.35
#